data_AF-A0A7X0AD46-F1
#
_entry.id   AF-A0A7X0AD46-F1
#
_cell.length_a   1.000
_cell.length_b   1.000
_cell.length_c   1.000
_cell.angle_alpha   90.00
_cell.angle_beta   90.00
_cell.angle_gamma   90.00
#
_symmetry.space_group_name_H-M   'P 1'
#
loop_
_entity.id
_entity.type
_entity.pdbx_description
1 polymer ?
#
loop_
_entity_poly.entity_id
_entity_poly.type
_entity_poly.pdbx_seq_one_letter_code
_entity_poly.pdbx_strand_id
1 'polypeptide(L)'
;MWLEVGLSIVLLLLQAGALALLWYQGRRLRRDLITQANTGGGVPALLITSTLSKIEHRLDALDERLRWLDEQSRRTASPLPLPAAPASGVHAHPPATHNYELAQQLAREGCELKVLMERCGLSRNEAELVQRLYAGRS
;
A
#
# COMPACT_ATOMS: atom_id res chain seq x y z
N MET A 1 -14.53 -42.81 -42.47
CA MET A 1 -15.41 -41.78 -43.06
C MET A 1 -16.60 -41.47 -42.13
N TRP A 2 -17.72 -42.19 -42.12
CA TRP A 2 -18.88 -41.85 -41.25
C TRP A 2 -18.60 -41.93 -39.73
N LEU A 3 -17.78 -42.88 -39.29
CA LEU A 3 -17.38 -43.02 -37.88
C LEU A 3 -16.52 -41.84 -37.37
N GLU A 4 -15.64 -41.30 -38.22
CA GLU A 4 -14.79 -40.15 -37.87
C GLU A 4 -15.62 -38.86 -37.77
N VAL A 5 -16.63 -38.73 -38.64
CA VAL A 5 -17.61 -37.64 -38.58
C VAL A 5 -18.43 -37.75 -37.29
N GLY A 6 -18.90 -38.95 -36.93
CA GLY A 6 -19.60 -39.18 -35.68
C GLY A 6 -18.75 -38.83 -34.45
N LEU A 7 -17.48 -39.25 -34.43
CA LEU A 7 -16.56 -38.98 -33.32
C LEU A 7 -16.28 -37.48 -33.16
N SER A 8 -16.07 -36.75 -34.26
CA SER A 8 -15.82 -35.32 -34.21
C SER A 8 -17.04 -34.53 -33.72
N ILE A 9 -18.25 -34.93 -34.10
CA ILE A 9 -19.50 -34.32 -33.61
C ILE A 9 -19.65 -34.53 -32.09
N VAL A 10 -19.42 -35.75 -31.60
CA VAL A 10 -19.51 -36.05 -30.15
C VAL A 10 -18.48 -35.25 -29.37
N LEU A 11 -17.25 -35.16 -29.85
CA LEU A 11 -16.18 -34.38 -29.21
C LEU A 11 -16.53 -32.89 -29.15
N LEU A 12 -17.10 -32.35 -30.24
CA LEU A 12 -17.49 -30.94 -30.33
C LEU A 12 -18.64 -30.61 -29.37
N LEU A 13 -19.62 -31.50 -29.24
CA LEU A 13 -20.70 -31.36 -28.26
C LEU A 13 -20.18 -31.41 -26.82
N LEU A 14 -19.24 -32.32 -26.53
CA LEU A 14 -18.61 -32.43 -25.22
C LEU A 14 -17.84 -31.15 -24.86
N GLN A 15 -17.07 -30.61 -25.80
CA GLN A 15 -16.30 -29.38 -25.63
C GLN A 15 -17.21 -28.16 -25.44
N ALA A 16 -18.27 -28.05 -26.23
CA ALA A 16 -19.28 -27.00 -26.08
C ALA A 16 -19.98 -27.09 -24.71
N GLY A 17 -20.32 -28.31 -24.27
CA GLY A 17 -20.91 -28.55 -22.95
C GLY A 17 -19.98 -28.14 -21.80
N ALA A 18 -18.69 -28.49 -21.89
CA ALA A 18 -17.69 -28.10 -20.90
C ALA A 18 -17.52 -26.57 -20.83
N LEU A 19 -17.44 -25.89 -21.98
CA LEU A 19 -17.40 -24.43 -22.07
C LEU A 19 -18.65 -23.78 -21.48
N ALA A 20 -19.84 -24.32 -21.78
CA ALA A 20 -21.10 -23.82 -21.24
C ALA A 20 -21.18 -24.00 -19.72
N LEU A 21 -20.71 -25.14 -19.20
CA LEU A 21 -20.65 -25.41 -17.76
C LEU A 21 -19.68 -24.47 -17.05
N LEU A 22 -18.46 -24.29 -17.57
CA LEU A 22 -17.48 -23.35 -17.02
C LEU A 22 -18.01 -21.92 -17.04
N TRP A 23 -18.69 -21.53 -18.11
CA TRP A 23 -19.30 -20.22 -18.21
C TRP A 23 -20.47 -20.04 -17.24
N TYR A 24 -21.29 -21.07 -17.07
CA TYR A 24 -22.37 -21.08 -16.09
C TYR A 24 -21.83 -21.00 -14.66
N GLN A 25 -20.80 -21.77 -14.33
CA GLN A 25 -20.10 -21.73 -13.04
C GLN A 25 -19.48 -20.35 -12.80
N GLY A 26 -18.76 -19.79 -13.78
CA GLY A 26 -18.18 -18.46 -13.69
C GLY A 26 -19.24 -17.36 -13.51
N ARG A 27 -20.39 -17.48 -14.19
CA ARG A 27 -21.53 -16.57 -13.96
C ARG A 27 -22.15 -16.75 -12.58
N ARG A 28 -22.24 -17.97 -12.07
CA ARG A 28 -22.76 -18.25 -10.74
C ARG A 28 -21.85 -17.66 -9.65
N LEU A 29 -20.54 -17.90 -9.74
CA LEU A 29 -19.55 -17.31 -8.83
C LEU A 29 -19.61 -15.77 -8.87
N ARG A 30 -19.70 -15.18 -10.07
CA ARG A 30 -19.86 -13.72 -10.20
C ARG A 30 -21.12 -13.19 -9.53
N ARG A 31 -22.24 -13.92 -9.61
CA ARG A 31 -23.49 -13.53 -8.93
C ARG A 31 -23.36 -13.61 -7.42
N ASP A 32 -22.77 -14.68 -6.91
CA ASP A 32 -22.57 -14.87 -5.46
C ASP A 32 -21.63 -13.79 -4.89
N LEU A 33 -20.59 -13.42 -5.64
CA LEU A 33 -19.69 -12.31 -5.30
C LEU A 33 -20.39 -10.95 -5.30
N ILE A 34 -21.29 -10.69 -6.24
CA ILE A 34 -22.08 -9.43 -6.28
C ILE A 34 -23.03 -9.36 -5.07
N THR A 35 -23.60 -10.49 -4.65
CA THR A 35 -24.45 -10.54 -3.45
C THR A 35 -23.66 -10.41 -2.15
N GLN A 36 -22.44 -10.95 -2.08
CA GLN A 36 -21.53 -10.80 -0.94
C GLN A 36 -20.88 -9.41 -0.84
N ALA A 37 -20.64 -8.74 -1.96
CA ALA A 37 -20.10 -7.38 -1.99
C ALA A 37 -20.97 -6.37 -1.23
N ASN A 38 -22.29 -6.62 -1.12
CA ASN A 38 -23.21 -5.79 -0.35
C ASN A 38 -23.23 -6.12 1.16
N THR A 39 -22.65 -7.24 1.60
CA THR A 39 -22.82 -7.73 2.99
C THR A 39 -21.52 -7.91 3.79
N GLY A 40 -20.35 -8.00 3.16
CA GLY A 40 -19.08 -8.20 3.89
C GLY A 40 -17.90 -7.61 3.15
N GLY A 41 -17.20 -6.65 3.77
CA GLY A 41 -16.12 -5.87 3.18
C GLY A 41 -14.98 -6.71 2.56
N GLY A 42 -14.98 -6.80 1.23
CA GLY A 42 -13.97 -7.47 0.42
C GLY A 42 -13.81 -6.84 -0.96
N VAL A 43 -13.17 -5.66 -0.99
CA VAL A 43 -12.44 -5.00 -2.09
C VAL A 43 -12.76 -5.41 -3.55
N PRO A 44 -13.82 -4.87 -4.18
CA PRO A 44 -13.99 -4.90 -5.64
C PRO A 44 -13.46 -3.60 -6.26
N ALA A 45 -13.32 -3.50 -7.58
CA ALA A 45 -12.70 -2.36 -8.30
C ALA A 45 -13.12 -0.94 -7.87
N LEU A 46 -14.28 -0.76 -7.24
CA LEU A 46 -14.73 0.49 -6.61
C LEU A 46 -13.92 0.90 -5.36
N LEU A 47 -13.37 -0.07 -4.64
CA LEU A 47 -12.46 0.15 -3.52
C LEU A 47 -11.07 0.53 -4.03
N ILE A 48 -10.65 0.03 -5.20
CA ILE A 48 -9.42 0.49 -5.88
C ILE A 48 -9.59 1.95 -6.28
N THR A 49 -10.71 2.32 -6.92
CA THR A 49 -10.97 3.73 -7.28
C THR A 49 -11.17 4.62 -6.05
N SER A 50 -11.78 4.09 -4.98
CA SER A 50 -11.90 4.79 -3.70
C SER A 50 -10.53 4.99 -3.04
N THR A 51 -9.66 3.97 -3.05
CA THR A 51 -8.29 4.11 -2.55
C THR A 51 -7.47 5.04 -3.42
N LEU A 52 -7.69 5.04 -4.73
CA LEU A 52 -7.00 5.91 -5.68
C LEU A 52 -7.40 7.37 -5.46
N SER A 53 -8.69 7.66 -5.33
CA SER A 53 -9.20 9.00 -5.00
C SER A 53 -8.73 9.47 -3.62
N LYS A 54 -8.62 8.56 -2.64
CA LYS A 54 -8.08 8.88 -1.31
C LYS A 54 -6.57 9.14 -1.33
N ILE A 55 -5.84 8.48 -2.22
CA ILE A 55 -4.41 8.74 -2.46
C ILE A 55 -4.26 10.11 -3.13
N GLU A 56 -5.06 10.40 -4.16
CA GLU A 56 -5.08 11.70 -4.86
C GLU A 56 -5.33 12.86 -3.89
N HIS A 57 -6.35 12.76 -3.04
CA HIS A 57 -6.59 13.77 -1.99
C HIS A 57 -5.46 13.90 -0.98
N ARG A 58 -4.72 12.82 -0.69
CA ARG A 58 -3.55 12.89 0.19
C ARG A 58 -2.36 13.57 -0.50
N LEU A 59 -2.21 13.41 -1.81
CA LEU A 59 -1.21 14.14 -2.59
C LEU A 59 -1.53 15.63 -2.61
N ASP A 60 -2.79 16.01 -2.84
CA ASP A 60 -3.19 17.43 -2.84
C ASP A 60 -2.93 18.08 -1.48
N ALA A 61 -3.28 17.40 -0.38
CA ALA A 61 -3.00 17.88 0.97
C ALA A 61 -1.50 18.02 1.26
N LEU A 62 -0.65 17.18 0.66
CA LEU A 62 0.81 17.29 0.77
C LEU A 62 1.35 18.44 -0.09
N ASP A 63 0.82 18.65 -1.30
CA ASP A 63 1.21 19.75 -2.17
C ASP A 63 0.88 21.11 -1.54
N GLU A 64 -0.32 21.26 -0.97
CA GLU A 64 -0.71 22.47 -0.23
C GLU A 64 0.22 22.74 0.96
N ARG A 65 0.58 21.69 1.69
CA ARG A 65 1.50 21.82 2.84
C ARG A 65 2.91 22.22 2.39
N LEU A 66 3.40 21.67 1.28
CA LEU A 66 4.68 22.05 0.69
C LEU A 66 4.67 23.51 0.21
N ARG A 67 3.58 23.96 -0.43
CA ARG A 67 3.43 25.36 -0.84
C ARG A 67 3.38 26.31 0.36
N TRP A 68 2.69 25.92 1.44
CA TRP A 68 2.66 26.70 2.67
C TRP A 68 4.06 26.84 3.27
N LEU A 69 4.87 25.77 3.24
CA LEU A 69 6.27 25.80 3.67
C LEU A 69 7.14 26.65 2.73
N ASP A 70 6.95 26.61 1.40
CA ASP A 70 7.68 27.46 0.46
C ASP A 70 7.37 28.95 0.69
N GLU A 71 6.10 29.30 0.88
CA GLU A 71 5.68 30.66 1.18
C GLU A 71 6.23 31.13 2.55
N GLN A 72 6.22 30.25 3.56
CA GLN A 72 6.82 30.55 4.86
C GLN A 72 8.34 30.76 4.73
N SER A 73 9.01 29.91 3.94
CA SER A 73 10.43 30.03 3.62
C SER A 73 10.74 31.36 2.91
N ARG A 74 9.94 31.75 1.91
CA ARG A 74 10.06 33.04 1.21
C ARG A 74 9.84 34.24 2.13
N ARG A 75 8.91 34.14 3.09
CA ARG A 75 8.70 35.18 4.11
C ARG A 75 9.87 35.29 5.07
N THR A 76 10.49 34.17 5.44
CA THR A 76 11.73 34.17 6.24
C THR A 76 12.97 34.57 5.44
N ALA A 77 12.96 34.33 4.13
CA ALA A 77 13.97 34.76 3.17
C ALA A 77 13.66 36.14 2.57
N SER A 78 12.89 36.97 3.28
CA SER A 78 12.70 38.37 2.91
C SER A 78 14.09 39.04 2.86
N PRO A 79 14.45 39.71 1.75
CA PRO A 79 15.82 40.14 1.50
C PRO A 79 16.15 41.36 2.34
N LEU A 80 16.73 41.14 3.52
CA LEU A 80 17.45 42.17 4.25
C LEU A 80 18.90 42.23 3.72
N PRO A 81 19.40 43.42 3.34
CA PRO A 81 20.73 43.55 2.75
C PRO A 81 21.84 43.49 3.82
N LEU A 82 22.89 42.71 3.51
CA LEU A 82 24.30 42.76 4.02
C LEU A 82 24.57 42.19 5.43
N PRO A 83 25.85 41.87 5.77
CA PRO A 83 26.94 41.26 5.00
C PRO A 83 27.52 40.00 5.70
N ALA A 84 28.48 39.36 5.02
CA ALA A 84 29.11 38.07 5.34
C ALA A 84 29.53 37.78 6.80
N ALA A 85 29.15 36.61 7.32
CA ALA A 85 29.97 35.75 8.19
C ALA A 85 29.44 34.30 8.21
N PRO A 86 30.30 33.26 8.32
CA PRO A 86 29.93 31.87 8.07
C PRO A 86 29.50 31.09 9.33
N ALA A 87 28.75 30.02 9.08
CA ALA A 87 28.63 28.79 9.87
C ALA A 87 28.02 28.87 11.29
N SER A 88 26.82 28.29 11.44
CA SER A 88 26.53 27.24 12.42
C SER A 88 25.20 26.58 12.06
N GLY A 89 25.23 25.26 11.83
CA GLY A 89 24.03 24.44 11.73
C GLY A 89 23.34 24.25 13.08
N VAL A 90 22.41 23.28 13.15
CA VAL A 90 21.62 22.80 14.30
C VAL A 90 20.19 23.40 14.26
N HIS A 91 19.11 22.72 13.83
CA HIS A 91 18.76 21.30 13.91
C HIS A 91 18.10 20.80 12.60
N ALA A 92 18.82 20.02 11.81
CA ALA A 92 18.17 18.98 11.01
C ALA A 92 17.72 17.90 11.99
N HIS A 93 16.43 17.55 11.99
CA HIS A 93 15.94 16.36 12.67
C HIS A 93 16.77 15.17 12.13
N PRO A 94 17.41 14.33 12.97
CA PRO A 94 18.12 13.17 12.46
C PRO A 94 17.15 12.29 11.66
N PRO A 95 17.62 11.61 10.60
CA PRO A 95 16.75 10.99 9.62
C PRO A 95 15.94 9.87 10.29
N ALA A 96 14.64 10.12 10.54
CA ALA A 96 13.72 9.12 11.08
C ALA A 96 13.76 7.82 10.26
N THR A 97 14.08 7.92 8.95
CA THR A 97 14.33 6.78 8.07
C THR A 97 15.40 5.83 8.60
N HIS A 98 16.50 6.34 9.15
CA HIS A 98 17.60 5.50 9.68
C HIS A 98 17.18 4.75 10.95
N ASN A 99 16.43 5.39 11.83
CA ASN A 99 15.92 4.78 13.06
C ASN A 99 14.89 3.68 12.75
N TYR A 100 14.05 3.91 11.74
CA TYR A 100 13.09 2.91 11.27
C TYR A 100 13.75 1.73 10.56
N GLU A 101 14.79 1.97 9.75
CA GLU A 101 15.58 0.90 9.12
C GLU A 101 16.24 0.00 10.17
N LEU A 102 16.83 0.61 11.20
CA LEU A 102 17.42 -0.14 12.32
C LEU A 102 16.35 -0.94 13.09
N ALA A 103 15.19 -0.34 13.36
CA ALA A 103 14.08 -1.02 14.01
C ALA A 103 13.57 -2.24 13.22
N GLN A 104 13.56 -2.16 11.89
CA GLN A 104 13.18 -3.28 11.02
C GLN A 104 14.19 -4.43 11.07
N GLN A 105 15.49 -4.14 11.11
CA GLN A 105 16.54 -5.15 11.27
C GLN A 105 16.40 -5.88 12.61
N LEU A 106 16.26 -5.13 13.71
CA LEU A 106 16.09 -5.69 15.05
C LEU A 106 14.80 -6.53 15.19
N ALA A 107 13.71 -6.11 14.54
CA ALA A 107 12.47 -6.88 14.53
C ALA A 107 12.60 -8.20 13.77
N ARG A 108 13.42 -8.25 12.70
CA ARG A 108 13.75 -9.50 11.98
C ARG A 108 14.62 -10.44 12.81
N GLU A 109 15.48 -9.88 13.65
CA GLU A 109 16.30 -10.62 14.61
C GLU A 109 15.48 -11.13 15.82
N GLY A 110 14.18 -10.79 15.90
CA GLY A 110 13.29 -11.22 16.97
C GLY A 110 13.43 -10.43 18.27
N CYS A 111 14.00 -9.22 18.22
CA CYS A 111 14.13 -8.37 19.41
C CYS A 111 12.76 -7.97 20.00
N GLU A 112 12.71 -7.85 21.33
CA GLU A 112 11.49 -7.50 22.07
C GLU A 112 11.12 -6.02 21.90
N LEU A 113 9.81 -5.73 21.97
CA LEU A 113 9.21 -4.40 21.83
C LEU A 113 9.94 -3.30 22.62
N LYS A 114 10.35 -3.57 23.86
CA LYS A 114 11.05 -2.61 24.73
C LYS A 114 12.39 -2.17 24.14
N VAL A 115 13.12 -3.09 23.52
CA VAL A 115 14.43 -2.82 22.91
C VAL A 115 14.28 -1.94 21.68
N LEU A 116 13.22 -2.13 20.87
CA LEU A 116 12.94 -1.24 19.74
C LEU A 116 12.62 0.18 20.19
N MET A 117 11.86 0.33 21.28
CA MET A 117 11.53 1.65 21.83
C MET A 117 12.75 2.37 22.37
N GLU A 118 13.57 1.70 23.18
CA GLU A 118 14.76 2.29 23.81
C GLU A 118 15.88 2.58 22.82
N ARG A 119 16.13 1.68 21.86
CA ARG A 119 17.30 1.74 20.98
C ARG A 119 17.08 2.55 19.71
N CYS A 120 15.86 2.55 19.20
CA CYS A 120 15.50 3.26 17.97
C CYS A 120 14.67 4.53 18.24
N GLY A 121 14.27 4.78 19.50
CA GLY A 121 13.45 5.93 19.87
C GLY A 121 12.03 5.87 19.30
N LEU A 122 11.52 4.67 19.02
CA LEU A 122 10.17 4.49 18.48
C LEU A 122 9.13 4.66 19.59
N SER A 123 7.99 5.25 19.23
CA SER A 123 6.83 5.20 20.10
C SER A 123 6.31 3.77 20.23
N ARG A 124 5.60 3.48 21.32
CA ARG A 124 5.05 2.14 21.60
C ARG A 124 4.23 1.58 20.43
N ASN A 125 3.39 2.42 19.82
CA ASN A 125 2.54 2.03 18.71
C ASN A 125 3.35 1.73 17.45
N GLU A 126 4.43 2.49 17.19
CA GLU A 126 5.32 2.28 16.05
C GLU A 126 6.12 0.99 16.21
N ALA A 127 6.63 0.72 17.41
CA ALA A 127 7.37 -0.50 17.70
C ALA A 127 6.47 -1.76 17.60
N GLU A 128 5.22 -1.70 18.06
CA GLU A 128 4.24 -2.80 17.91
C GLU A 128 3.92 -3.08 16.44
N LEU A 129 3.79 -2.02 15.63
CA LEU A 129 3.54 -2.13 14.19
C LEU A 129 4.72 -2.80 13.47
N VAL A 130 5.95 -2.37 13.74
CA VAL A 130 7.17 -2.95 13.15
C VAL A 130 7.32 -4.41 13.56
N GLN A 131 7.05 -4.75 14.82
CA GLN A 131 7.10 -6.13 15.29
C GLN A 131 6.11 -7.03 14.54
N ARG A 132 4.85 -6.60 14.39
CA ARG A 132 3.83 -7.41 13.67
C ARG A 132 4.16 -7.60 12.20
N LEU A 133 4.74 -6.59 11.56
CA LEU A 133 5.05 -6.64 10.12
C LEU A 133 6.28 -7.50 9.80
N TYR A 134 7.29 -7.48 10.66
CA TYR A 134 8.59 -8.09 10.36
C TYR A 134 8.90 -9.36 11.16
N ALA A 135 8.33 -9.55 12.36
CA ALA A 135 8.52 -10.78 13.14
C ALA A 135 7.71 -11.98 12.58
N GLY A 136 6.67 -11.72 11.77
CA GLY A 136 5.88 -12.77 11.10
C GLY A 136 6.44 -13.22 9.74
N ARG A 137 7.65 -12.78 9.37
CA ARG A 137 8.24 -13.00 8.03
C ARG A 137 9.50 -13.88 8.05
N SER A 138 9.74 -14.59 9.16
CA SER A 138 10.80 -15.60 9.34
C SER A 138 10.23 -17.01 9.20
#